data_AF-A0A679J528-F1
#
_entry.id   AF-A0A679J528-F1
#
_cell.length_a   1.000
_cell.length_b   1.000
_cell.length_c   1.000
_cell.angle_alpha   90.00
_cell.angle_beta   90.00
_cell.angle_gamma   90.00
#
_symmetry.space_group_name_H-M   'P 1'
#
loop_
_entity.id
_entity.type
_entity.pdbx_description
1 polymer ?
#
loop_
_entity_poly.entity_id
_entity_poly.type
_entity_poly.pdbx_seq_one_letter_code
_entity_poly.pdbx_strand_id
1 'polypeptide(L)'
;MPKGIPNPAPMYGIYLRAWGYEVSIVRNGTRYYKQFGRASYGSEEQALLQAQDWRDEIVRTVPPVPRRTRAEKLRVNNTTGVSGVFAQVGSGGKVRAWVAKTYLGQDEILRTDFPVNTVGDAAQTLAIEERARQLERMAGLAKLHPAEEMIRTAPVPPPTIAELRSPKRSKSEIRRSTNSSGVSGVHFKAPNVGHPGYWLAITYTAGKGSVSKAFSIKEHGPEGAKQLAIEERERQLEQKLLHTRNSGDALAIPFRKELRPLGLAGAGARPTQ
;
A
#
# COMPACT_ATOMS: atom_id res chain seq x y z
N MET A 1 -15.06 -12.14 4.31
CA MET A 1 -13.99 -13.03 3.85
C MET A 1 -13.48 -13.81 5.06
N PRO A 2 -13.66 -15.13 5.11
CA PRO A 2 -13.12 -15.95 6.19
C PRO A 2 -11.59 -15.85 6.22
N LYS A 3 -11.01 -15.83 7.42
CA LYS A 3 -9.56 -15.82 7.62
C LYS A 3 -8.98 -17.14 7.09
N GLY A 4 -7.91 -17.09 6.31
CA GLY A 4 -7.13 -18.27 5.92
C GLY A 4 -7.28 -18.74 4.47
N ILE A 5 -8.22 -18.20 3.69
CA ILE A 5 -8.30 -18.47 2.24
C ILE A 5 -7.41 -17.46 1.51
N PRO A 6 -6.39 -17.89 0.74
CA PRO A 6 -5.60 -16.98 -0.08
C PRO A 6 -6.49 -16.21 -1.06
N ASN A 7 -6.26 -14.91 -1.23
CA ASN A 7 -6.95 -14.17 -2.27
C ASN A 7 -6.64 -14.80 -3.63
N PRO A 8 -7.61 -14.84 -4.56
CA PRO A 8 -7.34 -15.28 -5.92
C PRO A 8 -6.27 -14.38 -6.54
N ALA A 9 -5.50 -14.90 -7.51
CA ALA A 9 -4.37 -14.17 -8.12
C ALA A 9 -4.71 -12.73 -8.57
N PRO A 10 -5.88 -12.45 -9.20
CA PRO A 10 -6.29 -11.10 -9.58
C PRO A 10 -6.53 -10.14 -8.40
N MET A 11 -6.66 -10.66 -7.18
CA MET A 11 -6.88 -9.91 -5.93
C MET A 11 -5.65 -9.97 -5.01
N TYR A 12 -4.49 -10.38 -5.52
CA TYR A 12 -3.25 -10.37 -4.76
C TYR A 12 -3.00 -8.98 -4.16
N GLY A 13 -2.82 -8.91 -2.83
CA GLY A 13 -2.63 -7.64 -2.13
C GLY A 13 -3.86 -6.70 -2.11
N ILE A 14 -4.99 -7.08 -2.71
CA ILE A 14 -6.24 -6.30 -2.75
C ILE A 14 -7.29 -6.97 -1.87
N TYR A 15 -7.88 -6.21 -0.95
CA TYR A 15 -8.87 -6.68 -0.01
C TYR A 15 -10.21 -5.97 -0.24
N LEU A 16 -11.27 -6.74 -0.42
CA LEU A 16 -12.63 -6.22 -0.46
C LEU A 16 -13.08 -5.79 0.94
N ARG A 17 -13.71 -4.61 1.01
CA ARG A 17 -14.29 -3.99 2.21
C ARG A 17 -15.70 -3.52 1.90
N ALA A 18 -16.49 -3.26 2.95
CA ALA A 18 -17.86 -2.76 2.80
C ALA A 18 -17.94 -1.43 2.01
N TRP A 19 -16.89 -0.60 2.08
CA TRP A 19 -16.81 0.71 1.42
C TRP A 19 -16.09 0.69 0.05
N GLY A 20 -15.49 -0.43 -0.36
CA GLY A 20 -14.67 -0.54 -1.58
C GLY A 20 -13.49 -1.49 -1.42
N TYR A 21 -12.31 -1.06 -1.86
CA TYR A 21 -11.11 -1.90 -1.89
C TYR A 21 -9.95 -1.26 -1.15
N GLU A 22 -9.12 -2.11 -0.55
CA GLU A 22 -7.88 -1.73 0.12
C GLU A 22 -6.73 -2.50 -0.51
N VAL A 23 -5.69 -1.81 -0.93
CA VAL A 23 -4.45 -2.45 -1.38
C VAL A 23 -3.43 -2.36 -0.26
N SER A 24 -2.83 -3.50 0.10
CA SER A 24 -1.83 -3.61 1.16
C SER A 24 -0.77 -4.64 0.77
N ILE A 25 0.40 -4.15 0.35
CA ILE A 25 1.56 -4.96 -0.02
C ILE A 25 2.70 -4.68 0.96
N VAL A 26 3.40 -5.72 1.43
CA VAL A 26 4.58 -5.58 2.29
C VAL A 26 5.84 -5.94 1.49
N ARG A 27 6.82 -5.04 1.50
CA ARG A 27 8.14 -5.21 0.86
C ARG A 27 9.23 -4.74 1.78
N ASN A 28 10.21 -5.60 2.03
CA ASN A 28 11.38 -5.29 2.86
C ASN A 28 11.02 -4.60 4.21
N GLY A 29 9.96 -5.08 4.88
CA GLY A 29 9.45 -4.49 6.12
C GLY A 29 8.60 -3.23 5.97
N THR A 30 8.55 -2.61 4.78
CA THR A 30 7.71 -1.44 4.49
C THR A 30 6.35 -1.88 3.96
N ARG A 31 5.27 -1.33 4.53
CA ARG A 31 3.90 -1.57 4.07
C ARG A 31 3.46 -0.45 3.12
N TYR A 32 3.15 -0.82 1.89
CA TYR A 32 2.51 0.04 0.89
C TYR A 32 1.01 -0.14 1.01
N TYR A 33 0.32 0.95 1.35
CA TYR A 33 -1.09 0.93 1.71
C TYR A 33 -1.88 2.03 1.00
N LYS A 34 -3.01 1.70 0.37
CA LYS A 34 -3.93 2.70 -0.21
C LYS A 34 -5.37 2.17 -0.26
N GLN A 35 -6.32 3.09 -0.09
CA GLN A 35 -7.76 2.80 -0.10
C GLN A 35 -8.44 3.34 -1.36
N PHE A 36 -9.38 2.58 -1.90
CA PHE A 36 -10.15 2.87 -3.10
C PHE A 36 -11.63 2.68 -2.84
N GLY A 37 -12.32 3.75 -2.48
CA GLY A 37 -13.75 3.71 -2.14
C GLY A 37 -14.64 3.75 -3.38
N ARG A 38 -15.72 2.96 -3.37
CA ARG A 38 -16.74 2.94 -4.46
C ARG A 38 -17.29 4.34 -4.72
N ALA A 39 -17.60 5.07 -3.64
CA ALA A 39 -18.11 6.43 -3.73
C ALA A 39 -17.09 7.42 -4.30
N SER A 40 -15.79 7.18 -4.11
CA SER A 40 -14.72 8.04 -4.63
C SER A 40 -14.47 7.86 -6.12
N TYR A 41 -14.75 6.69 -6.69
CA TYR A 41 -14.54 6.42 -8.11
C TYR A 41 -15.84 6.20 -8.89
N GLY A 42 -16.99 6.36 -8.22
CA GLY A 42 -18.32 6.31 -8.82
C GLY A 42 -18.95 4.92 -8.87
N SER A 43 -18.15 3.86 -9.05
CA SER A 43 -18.64 2.47 -9.03
C SER A 43 -17.66 1.54 -8.33
N GLU A 44 -18.13 0.31 -8.07
CA GLU A 44 -17.29 -0.77 -7.56
C GLU A 44 -16.23 -1.19 -8.59
N GLU A 45 -16.62 -1.32 -9.85
CA GLU A 45 -15.72 -1.67 -10.96
C GLU A 45 -14.59 -0.66 -11.12
N GLN A 46 -14.90 0.65 -11.13
CA GLN A 46 -13.91 1.71 -11.24
C GLN A 46 -12.96 1.73 -10.03
N ALA A 47 -13.48 1.50 -8.82
CA ALA A 47 -12.65 1.41 -7.64
C ALA A 47 -11.71 0.18 -7.67
N LEU A 48 -12.17 -0.95 -8.21
CA LEU A 48 -11.35 -2.15 -8.37
C LEU A 48 -10.24 -1.95 -9.39
N LEU A 49 -10.56 -1.38 -10.55
CA LEU A 49 -9.57 -1.07 -11.58
C LEU A 49 -8.45 -0.20 -11.00
N GLN A 50 -8.81 0.92 -10.38
CA GLN A 50 -7.85 1.82 -9.75
C GLN A 50 -6.98 1.15 -8.67
N ALA A 51 -7.56 0.20 -7.93
CA ALA A 51 -6.83 -0.60 -6.96
C ALA A 51 -5.84 -1.56 -7.64
N GLN A 52 -6.23 -2.22 -8.73
CA GLN A 52 -5.37 -3.10 -9.52
C GLN A 52 -4.20 -2.34 -10.14
N ASP A 53 -4.45 -1.15 -10.68
CA ASP A 53 -3.41 -0.37 -11.33
C ASP A 53 -2.36 0.11 -10.35
N TRP A 54 -2.81 0.64 -9.22
CA TRP A 54 -1.91 1.07 -8.17
C TRP A 54 -1.15 -0.10 -7.58
N ARG A 55 -1.79 -1.27 -7.41
CA ARG A 55 -1.10 -2.50 -7.03
C ARG A 55 -0.02 -2.84 -8.04
N ASP A 56 -0.34 -2.85 -9.33
CA ASP A 56 0.57 -3.27 -10.39
C ASP A 56 1.75 -2.33 -10.55
N GLU A 57 1.50 -1.03 -10.40
CA GLU A 57 2.55 -0.01 -10.29
C GLU A 57 3.50 -0.31 -9.13
N ILE A 58 2.98 -0.57 -7.93
CA ILE A 58 3.80 -0.92 -6.76
C ILE A 58 4.55 -2.24 -6.97
N VAL A 59 3.91 -3.27 -7.54
CA VAL A 59 4.55 -4.56 -7.82
C VAL A 59 5.71 -4.40 -8.80
N ARG A 60 5.57 -3.55 -9.84
CA ARG A 60 6.63 -3.29 -10.82
C ARG A 60 7.75 -2.43 -10.24
N THR A 61 7.41 -1.36 -9.53
CA THR A 61 8.38 -0.37 -9.01
C THR A 61 9.10 -0.83 -7.74
N VAL A 62 8.47 -1.68 -6.91
CA VAL A 62 9.03 -2.14 -5.62
C VAL A 62 9.14 -3.68 -5.60
N PRO A 63 10.17 -4.26 -6.25
CA PRO A 63 10.43 -5.68 -6.19
C PRO A 63 10.68 -6.19 -4.76
N PRO A 64 10.34 -7.46 -4.47
CA PRO A 64 10.94 -8.18 -3.35
C PRO A 64 12.47 -8.15 -3.39
N VAL A 65 13.11 -8.37 -2.24
CA VAL A 65 14.57 -8.41 -2.14
C VAL A 65 15.11 -9.54 -3.05
N PRO A 66 16.19 -9.31 -3.83
CA PRO A 66 16.84 -10.35 -4.61
C PRO A 66 17.24 -11.55 -3.74
N ARG A 67 17.15 -12.76 -4.28
CA ARG A 67 17.54 -13.98 -3.54
C ARG A 67 18.98 -13.91 -3.07
N ARG A 68 19.87 -13.39 -3.92
CA ARG A 68 21.29 -13.18 -3.65
C ARG A 68 21.53 -12.32 -2.40
N THR A 69 20.93 -11.13 -2.35
CA THR A 69 21.04 -10.22 -1.19
C THR A 69 20.57 -10.89 0.11
N ARG A 70 19.52 -11.72 0.04
CA ARG A 70 19.06 -12.49 1.21
C ARG A 70 20.06 -13.57 1.61
N ALA A 71 20.71 -14.23 0.66
CA ALA A 71 21.69 -15.28 0.92
C ALA A 71 23.02 -14.72 1.46
N GLU A 72 23.40 -13.51 1.05
CA GLU A 72 24.58 -12.79 1.51
C GLU A 72 24.42 -12.20 2.91
N LYS A 73 23.19 -12.00 3.38
CA LYS A 73 22.92 -11.45 4.71
C LYS A 73 23.62 -12.27 5.81
N LEU A 74 24.57 -11.63 6.48
CA LEU A 74 25.32 -12.22 7.59
C LEU A 74 24.40 -12.54 8.77
N ARG A 75 24.67 -13.69 9.39
CA ARG A 75 23.99 -14.14 10.60
C ARG A 75 24.87 -13.83 11.80
N VAL A 76 24.26 -13.56 12.95
CA VAL A 76 24.96 -13.25 14.19
C VAL A 76 25.95 -14.33 14.64
N ASN A 77 25.69 -15.59 14.29
CA ASN A 77 26.51 -16.74 14.61
C ASN A 77 27.52 -17.12 13.50
N ASN A 78 27.71 -16.25 12.50
CA ASN A 78 28.68 -16.50 11.45
C ASN A 78 30.08 -16.08 11.92
N THR A 79 30.98 -17.04 12.03
CA THR A 79 32.37 -16.84 12.47
C THR A 79 33.34 -16.59 11.31
N THR A 80 32.87 -16.70 10.07
CA THR A 80 33.71 -16.74 8.87
C THR A 80 33.71 -15.44 8.08
N GLY A 81 32.83 -14.49 8.43
CA GLY A 81 32.62 -13.25 7.69
C GLY A 81 31.82 -13.44 6.39
N VAL A 82 31.49 -14.68 6.01
CA VAL A 82 30.77 -15.00 4.76
C VAL A 82 29.59 -15.94 5.04
N SER A 83 28.38 -15.45 4.78
CA SER A 83 27.15 -16.26 4.94
C SER A 83 27.17 -17.46 4.00
N GLY A 84 26.94 -18.66 4.54
CA GLY A 84 26.95 -19.92 3.78
C GLY A 84 28.29 -20.64 3.76
N VAL A 85 29.34 -20.06 4.37
CA VAL A 85 30.63 -20.72 4.60
C VAL A 85 30.76 -21.08 6.08
N PHE A 86 31.09 -22.34 6.38
CA PHE A 86 31.32 -22.80 7.75
C PHE A 86 32.36 -23.91 7.82
N ALA A 87 33.02 -24.01 8.97
CA ALA A 87 33.95 -25.08 9.28
C ALA A 87 33.19 -26.33 9.74
N GLN A 88 33.52 -27.49 9.18
CA GLN A 88 33.17 -28.78 9.72
C GLN A 88 34.25 -29.22 10.71
N VAL A 89 33.84 -29.40 11.96
CA VAL A 89 34.75 -29.75 13.06
C VAL A 89 34.59 -31.24 13.38
N GLY A 90 35.70 -31.95 13.49
CA GLY A 90 35.71 -33.36 13.90
C GLY A 90 35.59 -33.56 15.42
N SER A 91 35.52 -34.81 15.86
CA SER A 91 35.33 -35.19 17.27
C SER A 91 36.36 -34.61 18.25
N GLY A 92 37.54 -34.20 17.76
CA GLY A 92 38.60 -33.58 18.55
C GLY A 92 38.69 -32.06 18.47
N GLY A 93 37.65 -31.36 18.01
CA GLY A 93 37.64 -29.89 17.93
C GLY A 93 38.46 -29.29 16.78
N LYS A 94 39.19 -30.13 16.01
CA LYS A 94 39.97 -29.71 14.84
C LYS A 94 39.07 -29.55 13.61
N VAL A 95 39.31 -28.51 12.82
CA VAL A 95 38.62 -28.29 11.55
C VAL A 95 39.03 -29.39 10.56
N ARG A 96 38.06 -30.17 10.10
CA ARG A 96 38.23 -31.24 9.12
C ARG A 96 38.09 -30.73 7.69
N ALA A 97 37.15 -29.82 7.45
CA ALA A 97 36.87 -29.27 6.14
C ALA A 97 36.21 -27.90 6.25
N TRP A 98 36.36 -27.10 5.20
CA TRP A 98 35.59 -25.89 4.98
C TRP A 98 34.51 -26.16 3.95
N VAL A 99 33.28 -25.71 4.20
CA VAL A 99 32.13 -26.00 3.33
C VAL A 99 31.53 -24.72 2.81
N ALA A 100 31.32 -24.67 1.49
CA ALA A 100 30.52 -23.64 0.82
C ALA A 100 29.14 -24.22 0.49
N LYS A 101 28.07 -23.60 1.01
CA LYS A 101 26.69 -24.05 0.81
C LYS A 101 25.75 -22.93 0.37
N THR A 102 24.98 -23.18 -0.69
CA THR A 102 24.03 -22.24 -1.29
C THR A 102 22.72 -22.91 -1.65
N TYR A 103 21.59 -22.27 -1.34
CA TYR A 103 20.25 -22.74 -1.70
C TYR A 103 19.74 -21.97 -2.92
N LEU A 104 19.78 -22.60 -4.10
CA LEU A 104 19.36 -22.00 -5.39
C LEU A 104 17.85 -22.14 -5.65
N GLY A 105 17.15 -23.07 -5.01
CA GLY A 105 15.72 -23.32 -5.24
C GLY A 105 15.03 -23.92 -4.01
N GLN A 106 13.78 -24.38 -4.17
CA GLN A 106 13.11 -25.19 -3.15
C GLN A 106 13.87 -26.51 -2.93
N ASP A 107 14.46 -27.09 -3.98
CA ASP A 107 15.15 -28.39 -3.90
C ASP A 107 16.58 -28.38 -4.47
N GLU A 108 17.07 -27.24 -4.95
CA GLU A 108 18.42 -27.13 -5.51
C GLU A 108 19.40 -26.54 -4.50
N ILE A 109 20.40 -27.33 -4.10
CA ILE A 109 21.45 -26.94 -3.15
C ILE A 109 22.81 -27.16 -3.81
N LEU A 110 23.59 -26.09 -3.93
CA LEU A 110 25.01 -26.20 -4.26
C LEU A 110 25.78 -26.38 -2.96
N ARG A 111 26.56 -27.44 -2.88
CA ARG A 111 27.43 -27.73 -1.74
C ARG A 111 28.75 -28.26 -2.27
N THR A 112 29.83 -27.66 -1.78
CA THR A 112 31.20 -28.08 -2.06
C THR A 112 31.99 -28.10 -0.77
N ASP A 113 32.71 -29.19 -0.54
CA ASP A 113 33.47 -29.46 0.67
C ASP A 113 34.96 -29.38 0.33
N PHE A 114 35.74 -28.67 1.14
CA PHE A 114 37.18 -28.49 0.99
C PHE A 114 37.91 -29.09 2.21
N PRO A 115 38.32 -30.36 2.15
CA PRO A 115 38.99 -31.04 3.26
C PRO A 115 40.36 -30.42 3.56
N VAL A 116 40.61 -30.08 4.83
CA VAL A 116 41.88 -29.47 5.27
C VAL A 116 43.05 -30.45 5.11
N ASN A 117 42.81 -31.76 5.21
CA ASN A 117 43.85 -32.76 5.00
C ASN A 117 44.33 -32.87 3.53
N THR A 118 43.53 -32.40 2.56
CA THR A 118 43.89 -32.43 1.14
C THR A 118 44.37 -31.07 0.65
N VAL A 119 43.74 -29.99 1.10
CA VAL A 119 43.96 -28.63 0.59
C VAL A 119 44.80 -27.77 1.56
N GLY A 120 44.96 -28.19 2.81
CA GLY A 120 45.69 -27.43 3.83
C GLY A 120 45.01 -26.13 4.20
N ASP A 121 45.83 -25.13 4.53
CA ASP A 121 45.38 -23.82 5.04
C ASP A 121 44.57 -23.01 4.02
N ALA A 122 44.69 -23.33 2.72
CA ALA A 122 43.94 -22.68 1.64
C ALA A 122 42.45 -23.08 1.60
N ALA A 123 42.04 -24.11 2.34
CA ALA A 123 40.67 -24.64 2.29
C ALA A 123 39.59 -23.59 2.61
N GLN A 124 39.86 -22.67 3.54
CA GLN A 124 38.92 -21.59 3.86
C GLN A 124 38.74 -20.63 2.68
N THR A 125 39.85 -20.20 2.08
CA THR A 125 39.84 -19.27 0.94
C THR A 125 39.10 -19.88 -0.25
N LEU A 126 39.37 -21.15 -0.58
CA LEU A 126 38.66 -21.84 -1.65
C LEU A 126 37.16 -21.97 -1.38
N ALA A 127 36.76 -22.21 -0.13
CA ALA A 127 35.34 -22.22 0.23
C ALA A 127 34.68 -20.85 0.06
N ILE A 128 35.40 -19.75 0.32
CA ILE A 128 34.90 -18.38 0.10
C ILE A 128 34.77 -18.08 -1.40
N GLU A 129 35.78 -18.43 -2.20
CA GLU A 129 35.75 -18.26 -3.67
C GLU A 129 34.62 -19.08 -4.31
N GLU A 130 34.49 -20.34 -3.91
CA GLU A 130 33.42 -21.20 -4.41
C GLU A 130 32.05 -20.67 -3.99
N ARG A 131 31.91 -20.15 -2.77
CA ARG A 131 30.68 -19.48 -2.36
C ARG A 131 30.37 -18.27 -3.26
N ALA A 132 31.36 -17.48 -3.67
CA ALA A 132 31.14 -16.37 -4.61
C ALA A 132 30.61 -16.88 -5.96
N ARG A 133 31.20 -17.94 -6.52
CA ARG A 133 30.72 -18.59 -7.76
C ARG A 133 29.29 -19.12 -7.63
N GLN A 134 28.96 -19.74 -6.49
CA GLN A 134 27.60 -20.22 -6.24
C GLN A 134 26.58 -19.08 -6.15
N LEU A 135 26.96 -17.92 -5.62
CA LEU A 135 26.10 -16.73 -5.56
C LEU A 135 25.90 -16.07 -6.92
N GLU A 136 26.86 -16.15 -7.84
CA GLU A 136 26.70 -15.69 -9.22
C GLU A 136 25.61 -16.46 -9.97
N ARG A 137 25.46 -17.75 -9.68
CA ARG A 137 24.36 -18.58 -10.22
C ARG A 137 23.00 -18.23 -9.62
N MET A 138 22.94 -17.46 -8.53
CA MET A 138 21.69 -17.12 -7.87
C MET A 138 20.99 -15.94 -8.55
N ALA A 139 19.99 -16.26 -9.37
CA ALA A 139 19.11 -15.30 -10.02
C ALA A 139 17.74 -15.17 -9.34
N GLY A 140 17.02 -14.10 -9.65
CA GLY A 140 15.61 -13.92 -9.32
C GLY A 140 15.31 -13.30 -7.95
N LEU A 141 14.00 -13.17 -7.68
CA LEU A 141 13.43 -12.45 -6.53
C LEU A 141 13.05 -13.42 -5.42
N ALA A 142 13.25 -13.02 -4.15
CA ALA A 142 12.90 -13.86 -3.03
C ALA A 142 11.40 -13.80 -2.74
N LYS A 143 10.77 -14.98 -2.54
CA LYS A 143 9.36 -15.12 -2.12
C LYS A 143 8.39 -14.40 -3.05
N LEU A 144 8.48 -14.66 -4.35
CA LEU A 144 7.57 -14.10 -5.33
C LEU A 144 6.23 -14.84 -5.29
N HIS A 145 5.12 -14.11 -5.22
CA HIS A 145 3.78 -14.70 -5.35
C HIS A 145 3.50 -14.96 -6.85
N PRO A 146 2.85 -16.07 -7.25
CA PRO A 146 2.61 -16.37 -8.67
C PRO A 146 1.90 -15.23 -9.43
N ALA A 147 0.95 -14.56 -8.78
CA ALA A 147 0.28 -13.39 -9.35
C ALA A 147 1.23 -12.22 -9.70
N GLU A 148 2.34 -12.06 -8.98
CA GLU A 148 3.30 -10.98 -9.27
C GLU A 148 4.12 -11.24 -10.52
N GLU A 149 4.45 -12.51 -10.81
CA GLU A 149 5.09 -12.87 -12.07
C GLU A 149 4.21 -12.47 -13.23
N MET A 150 2.92 -12.83 -13.18
CA MET A 150 1.95 -12.44 -14.19
C MET A 150 1.84 -10.91 -14.34
N ILE A 151 1.78 -10.16 -13.24
CA ILE A 151 1.71 -8.69 -13.30
C ILE A 151 2.96 -8.07 -13.93
N ARG A 152 4.14 -8.66 -13.67
CA ARG A 152 5.43 -8.19 -14.18
C ARG A 152 5.63 -8.51 -15.65
N THR A 153 5.20 -9.68 -16.10
CA THR A 153 5.29 -10.11 -17.50
C THR A 153 4.16 -9.55 -18.35
N ALA A 154 3.02 -9.21 -17.73
CA ALA A 154 1.91 -8.60 -18.44
C ALA A 154 2.33 -7.24 -19.03
N PRO A 155 1.96 -6.98 -20.30
CA PRO A 155 2.18 -5.69 -20.93
C PRO A 155 1.46 -4.60 -20.13
N VAL A 156 2.07 -3.41 -20.08
CA VAL A 156 1.41 -2.23 -19.52
C VAL A 156 0.15 -1.97 -20.36
N PRO A 157 -1.02 -1.76 -19.72
CA PRO A 157 -2.25 -1.49 -20.46
C PRO A 157 -2.06 -0.31 -21.41
N PRO A 158 -2.57 -0.37 -22.65
CA PRO A 158 -2.51 0.74 -23.58
C PRO A 158 -3.22 1.97 -23.02
N PRO A 159 -2.78 3.18 -23.39
CA PRO A 159 -3.30 4.45 -22.83
C PRO A 159 -4.82 4.58 -22.98
N THR A 160 -5.41 4.03 -24.05
CA THR A 160 -6.86 4.03 -24.29
C THR A 160 -7.66 3.35 -23.16
N ILE A 161 -7.11 2.32 -22.50
CA ILE A 161 -7.76 1.67 -21.35
C ILE A 161 -7.61 2.52 -20.08
N ALA A 162 -6.51 3.27 -19.97
CA ALA A 162 -6.31 4.22 -18.86
C ALA A 162 -7.25 5.43 -18.96
N GLU A 163 -7.63 5.85 -20.17
CA GLU A 163 -8.58 6.94 -20.43
C GLU A 163 -10.03 6.58 -20.02
N LEU A 164 -10.38 5.29 -19.96
CA LEU A 164 -11.69 4.83 -19.47
C LEU A 164 -11.85 4.96 -17.95
N ARG A 165 -10.80 5.36 -17.23
CA ARG A 165 -10.82 5.45 -15.77
C ARG A 165 -11.40 6.78 -15.32
N SER A 166 -12.42 6.69 -14.49
CA SER A 166 -12.97 7.88 -13.84
C SER A 166 -11.92 8.46 -12.88
N PRO A 167 -11.67 9.78 -12.92
CA PRO A 167 -10.82 10.43 -11.94
C PRO A 167 -11.45 10.30 -10.54
N LYS A 168 -10.60 10.41 -9.51
CA LYS A 168 -11.08 10.39 -8.14
C LYS A 168 -11.98 11.60 -7.89
N ARG A 169 -13.24 11.34 -7.56
CA ARG A 169 -14.23 12.37 -7.19
C ARG A 169 -13.77 13.16 -5.98
N SER A 170 -14.02 14.46 -6.00
CA SER A 170 -13.73 15.32 -4.86
C SER A 170 -14.65 14.99 -3.69
N LYS A 171 -14.24 15.29 -2.44
CA LYS A 171 -15.11 15.11 -1.26
C LYS A 171 -16.46 15.82 -1.41
N SER A 172 -16.48 16.92 -2.17
CA SER A 172 -17.66 17.73 -2.49
C SER A 172 -18.64 17.06 -3.45
N GLU A 173 -18.19 16.12 -4.28
CA GLU A 173 -19.05 15.36 -5.21
C GLU A 173 -19.58 14.07 -4.58
N ILE A 174 -18.88 13.55 -3.57
CA ILE A 174 -19.24 12.29 -2.93
C ILE A 174 -20.49 12.49 -2.07
N ARG A 175 -21.62 11.95 -2.53
CA ARG A 175 -22.86 11.87 -1.76
C ARG A 175 -22.72 10.85 -0.62
N ARG A 176 -23.04 11.28 0.60
CA ARG A 176 -23.07 10.41 1.78
C ARG A 176 -24.40 9.64 1.82
N SER A 177 -24.42 8.41 2.34
CA SER A 177 -25.64 7.61 2.47
C SER A 177 -26.70 8.29 3.35
N THR A 178 -26.27 9.04 4.37
CA THR A 178 -27.13 9.81 5.27
C THR A 178 -27.68 11.11 4.68
N ASN A 179 -27.37 11.41 3.42
CA ASN A 179 -27.82 12.63 2.77
C ASN A 179 -29.21 12.42 2.13
N SER A 180 -30.22 13.07 2.72
CA SER A 180 -31.61 13.06 2.27
C SER A 180 -31.92 14.06 1.14
N SER A 181 -31.03 15.02 0.88
CA SER A 181 -31.23 16.00 -0.20
C SER A 181 -30.99 15.41 -1.60
N GLY A 182 -30.19 14.35 -1.69
CA GLY A 182 -29.67 13.83 -2.96
C GLY A 182 -28.40 14.53 -3.45
N VAL A 183 -28.02 15.67 -2.88
CA VAL A 183 -26.87 16.50 -3.31
C VAL A 183 -25.83 16.61 -2.19
N SER A 184 -24.57 16.30 -2.51
CA SER A 184 -23.49 16.41 -1.51
C SER A 184 -23.24 17.86 -1.10
N GLY A 185 -23.21 18.12 0.20
CA GLY A 185 -23.10 19.47 0.76
C GLY A 185 -24.44 20.19 0.97
N VAL A 186 -25.58 19.54 0.69
CA VAL A 186 -26.90 20.02 1.08
C VAL A 186 -27.43 19.18 2.24
N HIS A 187 -27.84 19.84 3.33
CA HIS A 187 -28.20 19.18 4.58
C HIS A 187 -29.52 19.72 5.13
N PHE A 188 -30.38 18.81 5.59
CA PHE A 188 -31.54 19.19 6.38
C PHE A 188 -31.14 19.38 7.84
N LYS A 189 -31.53 20.51 8.44
CA LYS A 189 -31.39 20.79 9.87
C LYS A 189 -32.76 20.69 10.53
N ALA A 190 -32.84 19.75 11.47
CA ALA A 190 -34.08 19.33 12.09
C ALA A 190 -34.82 20.51 12.77
N PRO A 191 -36.16 20.41 12.85
CA PRO A 191 -36.97 21.38 13.58
C PRO A 191 -36.60 21.43 15.05
N ASN A 192 -36.72 22.62 15.63
CA ASN A 192 -36.68 22.85 17.07
C ASN A 192 -37.98 23.53 17.51
N VAL A 193 -38.25 23.61 18.81
CA VAL A 193 -39.41 24.34 19.34
C VAL A 193 -39.35 25.80 18.85
N GLY A 194 -40.29 26.18 17.98
CA GLY A 194 -40.37 27.52 17.37
C GLY A 194 -39.75 27.67 15.96
N HIS A 195 -39.11 26.64 15.40
CA HIS A 195 -38.56 26.69 14.04
C HIS A 195 -38.77 25.36 13.28
N PRO A 196 -39.46 25.35 12.12
CA PRO A 196 -39.82 24.11 11.40
C PRO A 196 -38.62 23.38 10.76
N GLY A 197 -37.42 23.93 10.89
CA GLY A 197 -36.18 23.42 10.28
C GLY A 197 -35.78 24.22 9.05
N TYR A 198 -34.59 23.95 8.53
CA TYR A 198 -34.06 24.63 7.35
C TYR A 198 -33.17 23.71 6.52
N TRP A 199 -33.01 24.04 5.25
CA TRP A 199 -32.03 23.42 4.37
C TRP A 199 -30.77 24.28 4.29
N LEU A 200 -29.60 23.64 4.35
CA LEU A 200 -28.30 24.31 4.38
C LEU A 200 -27.45 23.83 3.20
N ALA A 201 -27.02 24.76 2.34
CA ALA A 201 -25.97 24.54 1.36
C ALA A 201 -24.62 24.88 1.99
N ILE A 202 -23.62 24.00 1.87
CA ILE A 202 -22.25 24.24 2.36
C ILE A 202 -21.18 23.74 1.39
N THR A 203 -20.19 24.58 1.14
CA THR A 203 -19.04 24.32 0.27
C THR A 203 -17.73 24.63 0.98
N TYR A 204 -16.79 23.68 0.97
CA TYR A 204 -15.44 23.89 1.51
C TYR A 204 -14.47 24.28 0.40
N THR A 205 -13.74 25.38 0.63
CA THR A 205 -12.67 25.88 -0.24
C THR A 205 -11.34 25.77 0.51
N ALA A 206 -10.37 25.08 -0.08
CA ALA A 206 -9.06 24.90 0.53
C ALA A 206 -8.43 26.26 0.85
N GLY A 207 -7.90 26.43 2.08
CA GLY A 207 -7.26 27.67 2.52
C GLY A 207 -8.19 28.85 2.82
N LYS A 208 -9.47 28.81 2.43
CA LYS A 208 -10.42 29.94 2.59
C LYS A 208 -11.62 29.66 3.51
N GLY A 209 -11.73 28.44 4.03
CA GLY A 209 -12.83 28.02 4.90
C GLY A 209 -14.04 27.52 4.15
N SER A 210 -15.22 27.62 4.76
CA SER A 210 -16.49 27.16 4.19
C SER A 210 -17.43 28.31 3.89
N VAL A 211 -18.05 28.27 2.71
CA VAL A 211 -19.20 29.13 2.38
C VAL A 211 -20.47 28.33 2.65
N SER A 212 -21.44 28.92 3.34
CA SER A 212 -22.71 28.26 3.63
C SER A 212 -23.88 29.22 3.61
N LYS A 213 -25.07 28.73 3.22
CA LYS A 213 -26.31 29.50 3.22
C LYS A 213 -27.50 28.62 3.59
N ALA A 214 -28.36 29.13 4.47
CA ALA A 214 -29.53 28.42 5.00
C ALA A 214 -30.83 28.99 4.40
N PHE A 215 -31.80 28.11 4.20
CA PHE A 215 -33.13 28.42 3.66
C PHE A 215 -34.20 27.83 4.57
N SER A 216 -34.99 28.69 5.21
CA SER A 216 -35.98 28.26 6.21
C SER A 216 -37.20 27.60 5.57
N ILE A 217 -37.67 26.49 6.15
CA ILE A 217 -38.94 25.88 5.75
C ILE A 217 -40.10 26.84 5.99
N LYS A 218 -40.03 27.68 7.03
CA LYS A 218 -41.10 28.62 7.39
C LYS A 218 -41.40 29.59 6.25
N GLU A 219 -40.38 29.98 5.51
CA GLU A 219 -40.47 31.00 4.46
C GLU A 219 -40.74 30.40 3.08
N HIS A 220 -40.11 29.28 2.75
CA HIS A 220 -40.13 28.73 1.39
C HIS A 220 -40.87 27.38 1.26
N GLY A 221 -41.42 26.86 2.36
CA GLY A 221 -41.93 25.50 2.41
C GLY A 221 -40.81 24.45 2.34
N PRO A 222 -41.12 23.16 2.57
CA PRO A 222 -40.13 22.10 2.69
C PRO A 222 -39.40 21.83 1.37
N GLU A 223 -40.13 21.74 0.25
CA GLU A 223 -39.55 21.49 -1.07
C GLU A 223 -38.89 22.75 -1.66
N GLY A 224 -39.50 23.93 -1.48
CA GLY A 224 -38.91 25.18 -1.96
C GLY A 224 -37.59 25.51 -1.27
N ALA A 225 -37.50 25.36 0.06
CA ALA A 225 -36.25 25.54 0.79
C ALA A 225 -35.17 24.54 0.35
N LYS A 226 -35.55 23.29 0.04
CA LYS A 226 -34.63 22.26 -0.47
C LYS A 226 -34.08 22.64 -1.84
N GLN A 227 -34.96 23.06 -2.76
CA GLN A 227 -34.59 23.44 -4.12
C GLN A 227 -33.63 24.64 -4.11
N LEU A 228 -33.94 25.68 -3.34
CA LEU A 228 -33.06 26.84 -3.18
C LEU A 228 -31.68 26.47 -2.62
N ALA A 229 -31.62 25.52 -1.69
CA ALA A 229 -30.35 25.02 -1.16
C ALA A 229 -29.54 24.24 -2.20
N ILE A 230 -30.20 23.53 -3.12
CA ILE A 230 -29.54 22.83 -4.23
C ILE A 230 -28.97 23.83 -5.24
N GLU A 231 -29.76 24.82 -5.66
CA GLU A 231 -29.33 25.87 -6.60
C GLU A 231 -28.16 26.69 -6.04
N GLU A 232 -28.24 27.08 -4.76
CA GLU A 232 -27.14 27.78 -4.11
C GLU A 232 -25.88 26.91 -4.01
N ARG A 233 -26.03 25.59 -3.81
CA ARG A 233 -24.91 24.66 -3.80
C ARG A 233 -24.24 24.58 -5.17
N GLU A 234 -25.01 24.55 -6.26
CA GLU A 234 -24.49 24.58 -7.63
C GLU A 234 -23.69 25.86 -7.88
N ARG A 235 -24.25 27.01 -7.51
CA ARG A 235 -23.57 28.31 -7.60
C ARG A 235 -22.24 28.33 -6.83
N GLN A 236 -22.21 27.80 -5.61
CA GLN A 236 -20.99 27.73 -4.81
C GLN A 236 -19.92 26.82 -5.45
N LEU A 237 -20.33 25.72 -6.10
CA LEU A 237 -19.43 24.83 -6.82
C LEU A 237 -18.86 25.48 -8.08
N GLU A 238 -19.67 26.20 -8.85
CA GLU A 238 -19.20 26.97 -10.01
C GLU A 238 -18.19 28.05 -9.62
N GLN A 239 -18.48 28.83 -8.57
CA GLN A 239 -17.55 29.83 -8.04
C GLN A 239 -16.23 29.20 -7.61
N LYS A 240 -16.28 28.05 -6.94
CA LYS A 240 -15.08 27.31 -6.55
C LYS A 240 -14.29 26.82 -7.76
N LEU A 241 -14.96 26.35 -8.82
CA LEU A 241 -14.32 25.91 -10.06
C LEU A 241 -13.60 27.08 -10.74
N LEU A 242 -14.28 28.22 -10.89
CA LEU A 242 -13.71 29.45 -11.45
C LEU A 242 -12.49 29.92 -10.64
N HIS A 243 -12.60 29.90 -9.31
CA HIS A 243 -11.49 30.28 -8.45
C HIS A 243 -10.29 29.32 -8.60
N THR A 244 -10.52 28.01 -8.65
CA THR A 244 -9.46 27.01 -8.84
C THR A 244 -8.73 27.22 -10.17
N ARG A 245 -9.48 27.50 -11.26
CA ARG A 245 -8.90 27.81 -12.58
C ARG A 245 -8.03 29.06 -12.55
N ASN A 246 -8.47 30.12 -11.88
CA ASN A 246 -7.74 31.38 -11.82
C ASN A 246 -6.54 31.35 -10.87
N SER A 247 -6.52 30.45 -9.88
CA SER A 247 -5.46 30.38 -8.86
C SER A 247 -4.25 29.53 -9.27
N GLY A 248 -4.31 28.83 -10.40
CA GLY A 248 -3.21 27.96 -10.87
C GLY A 248 -2.88 26.78 -9.96
N ASP A 249 -3.71 26.48 -8.96
CA ASP A 249 -3.39 25.55 -7.87
C ASP A 249 -3.65 24.09 -8.31
N ALA A 250 -2.76 23.58 -9.16
CA ALA A 250 -2.77 22.22 -9.65
C ALA A 250 -2.20 21.24 -8.60
N LEU A 251 -3.12 20.58 -7.87
CA LEU A 251 -3.02 19.21 -7.34
C LEU A 251 -1.66 18.73 -6.81
N ALA A 252 -1.15 19.33 -5.73
CA ALA A 252 -0.18 18.65 -4.86
C ALA A 252 -0.92 17.79 -3.82
N ILE A 253 -1.10 16.50 -4.11
CA ILE A 253 -1.54 15.52 -3.10
C ILE A 253 -0.33 15.24 -2.19
N PRO A 254 -0.34 15.59 -0.88
CA PRO A 254 0.76 15.26 0.00
C PRO A 254 0.82 13.73 0.20
N PHE A 255 1.92 13.15 -0.25
CA PHE A 255 2.31 11.77 -0.01
C PHE A 255 2.49 11.54 1.49
N ARG A 256 1.49 10.99 2.18
CA ARG A 256 1.62 10.60 3.59
C ARG A 256 2.38 9.27 3.67
N LYS A 257 3.70 9.34 3.73
CA LYS A 257 4.57 8.22 4.10
C LYS A 257 4.43 8.03 5.61
N GLU A 258 3.49 7.19 6.05
CA GLU A 258 3.44 6.79 7.46
C GLU A 258 4.62 5.83 7.75
N LEU A 259 5.76 6.42 8.14
CA LEU A 259 6.78 5.71 8.88
C LEU A 259 6.21 5.42 10.27
N ARG A 260 5.86 4.16 10.54
CA ARG A 260 5.62 3.75 11.93
C ARG A 260 6.95 3.78 12.68
N PRO A 261 7.08 4.53 13.79
CA PRO A 261 8.22 4.37 14.68
C PRO A 261 8.22 2.95 15.24
N LEU A 262 9.37 2.28 15.19
CA LEU A 262 9.60 1.09 16.01
C LEU A 262 9.43 1.51 17.47
N GLY A 263 8.41 0.95 18.13
CA GLY A 263 8.20 1.13 19.56
C GLY A 263 9.41 0.57 20.32
N LEU A 264 10.21 1.48 20.87
CA LEU A 264 11.05 1.19 22.03
C LEU A 264 10.10 0.95 23.21
N ALA A 265 9.91 -0.32 23.55
CA ALA A 265 9.25 -0.71 24.79
C ALA A 265 10.15 -0.30 25.95
N GLY A 266 9.74 0.77 26.64
CA GLY A 266 10.35 1.21 27.89
C GLY A 266 10.13 0.18 28.99
N ALA A 267 11.22 -0.17 29.67
CA ALA A 267 11.20 -0.93 30.91
C ALA A 267 10.48 -0.11 31.99
N GLY A 268 9.29 -0.58 32.40
CA GLY A 268 8.56 -0.08 33.56
C GLY A 268 8.68 -1.09 34.70
N ALA A 269 9.47 -0.73 35.71
CA ALA A 269 9.61 -1.44 36.97
C ALA A 269 8.24 -1.62 37.66
N ARG A 270 7.99 -2.82 38.20
CA ARG A 270 6.89 -3.06 39.14
C ARG A 270 7.38 -2.75 40.56
N PRO A 271 6.68 -1.94 41.37
CA PRO A 271 6.90 -1.93 42.80
C PRO A 271 6.26 -3.16 43.42
N THR A 272 7.02 -3.80 44.30
CA THR A 272 6.57 -4.80 45.26
C THR A 272 5.65 -4.16 46.30
N GLN A 273 4.44 -4.70 46.44
CA GLN A 273 3.78 -4.97 47.73
C GLN A 273 2.97 -6.26 47.59
#